data_AF-N9EF85-F1
#
_entry.id   AF-N9EF85-F1
#
_cell.length_a   1.000
_cell.length_b   1.000
_cell.length_c   1.000
_cell.angle_alpha   90.00
_cell.angle_beta   90.00
_cell.angle_gamma   90.00
#
_symmetry.space_group_name_H-M   'P 1'
#
loop_
_entity.id
_entity.type
_entity.pdbx_description
1 polymer ?
#
loop_
_entity_poly.entity_id
_entity_poly.type
_entity_poly.pdbx_seq_one_letter_code
_entity_poly.pdbx_strand_id
1 'polypeptide(L)'
;MLDFWYSSRCTREIKLISSVLTCAIIYYCASIEKLSPIFTVVCLLLGVLIHILFQLRLKLSTTPPYAQGFKILFSIFPIFALLLILFLLPPSHKLWISIQAVGFTALGLFIVSIYQNRAKRFESD
;
A
#
# COMPACT_ATOMS: atom_id res chain seq x y z
N MET A 1 -6.05 2.37 -10.92
CA MET A 1 -6.15 1.19 -10.01
C MET A 1 -6.57 1.61 -8.60
N LEU A 2 -5.89 2.57 -7.96
CA LEU A 2 -6.29 3.14 -6.66
C LEU A 2 -7.68 3.82 -6.69
N ASP A 3 -8.08 4.44 -7.81
CA ASP A 3 -9.41 5.04 -7.94
C ASP A 3 -10.56 4.02 -7.81
N PHE A 4 -10.33 2.75 -8.20
CA PHE A 4 -11.30 1.66 -8.00
C PHE A 4 -11.37 1.23 -6.53
N TRP A 5 -10.22 1.22 -5.84
CA TRP A 5 -10.13 0.89 -4.41
C TRP A 5 -10.84 1.92 -3.52
N TYR A 6 -10.86 3.19 -3.94
CA TYR A 6 -11.56 4.29 -3.28
C TYR A 6 -12.95 4.58 -3.85
N SER A 7 -13.37 3.87 -4.90
CA SER A 7 -14.72 3.97 -5.46
C SER A 7 -15.76 3.41 -4.50
N SER A 8 -17.00 3.91 -4.59
CA SER A 8 -18.17 3.39 -3.87
C SER A 8 -18.47 1.91 -4.18
N ARG A 9 -17.92 1.38 -5.27
CA ARG A 9 -18.06 -0.04 -5.66
C ARG A 9 -17.20 -0.99 -4.82
N CYS A 10 -16.14 -0.51 -4.16
CA CYS A 10 -15.30 -1.33 -3.31
C CYS A 10 -15.86 -1.35 -1.89
N THR A 11 -16.74 -2.32 -1.62
CA THR A 11 -17.34 -2.50 -0.30
C THR A 11 -16.28 -2.93 0.73
N ARG A 12 -16.60 -2.70 2.00
CA ARG A 12 -15.70 -2.99 3.12
C ARG A 12 -15.26 -4.45 3.17
N GLU A 13 -16.16 -5.36 2.79
CA GLU A 13 -15.90 -6.79 2.76
C GLU A 13 -14.84 -7.15 1.73
N ILE A 14 -14.87 -6.54 0.54
CA ILE A 14 -13.87 -6.76 -0.51
C ILE A 14 -12.48 -6.36 -0.02
N LYS A 15 -12.37 -5.23 0.71
CA LYS A 15 -11.11 -4.77 1.30
C LYS A 15 -10.59 -5.75 2.37
N LEU A 16 -11.49 -6.29 3.18
CA LEU A 16 -11.17 -7.28 4.21
C LEU A 16 -10.72 -8.61 3.61
N ILE A 17 -11.47 -9.15 2.65
CA ILE A 17 -11.12 -10.38 1.93
C ILE A 17 -9.77 -10.23 1.25
N SER A 18 -9.53 -9.10 0.58
CA SER A 18 -8.23 -8.79 -0.03
C SER A 18 -7.11 -8.78 1.01
N SER A 19 -7.32 -8.16 2.18
CA SER A 19 -6.32 -8.15 3.26
C SER A 19 -6.02 -9.56 3.80
N VAL A 20 -7.05 -10.37 4.03
CA VAL A 20 -6.88 -11.75 4.53
C VAL A 20 -6.16 -12.62 3.51
N LEU A 21 -6.53 -12.50 2.23
CA LEU A 21 -5.90 -13.24 1.14
C LEU A 21 -4.42 -12.87 1.00
N THR A 22 -4.09 -11.57 1.06
CA THR A 22 -2.69 -11.12 1.05
C THR A 22 -1.92 -11.66 2.25
N CYS A 23 -2.52 -11.68 3.44
CA CYS A 23 -1.91 -12.28 4.63
C CYS A 23 -1.63 -13.78 4.46
N ALA A 24 -2.57 -14.53 3.88
CA ALA A 24 -2.41 -15.97 3.62
C ALA A 24 -1.28 -16.24 2.63
N ILE A 25 -1.19 -15.45 1.54
CA ILE A 25 -0.12 -15.57 0.54
C ILE A 25 1.25 -15.26 1.14
N ILE A 26 1.35 -14.21 1.97
CA ILE A 26 2.58 -13.86 2.68
C ILE A 26 2.98 -14.99 3.64
N TYR A 27 2.03 -15.53 4.41
CA TYR A 27 2.28 -16.62 5.34
C TYR A 27 2.80 -17.87 4.62
N TYR A 28 2.19 -18.23 3.48
CA TYR A 28 2.66 -19.33 2.65
C TYR A 28 4.10 -19.10 2.14
N CYS A 29 4.40 -17.92 1.61
CA CYS A 29 5.77 -17.59 1.20
C CYS A 29 6.75 -17.61 2.39
N ALA A 30 6.31 -17.17 3.58
CA ALA A 30 7.16 -17.11 4.78
C ALA A 30 7.51 -18.49 5.33
N SER A 31 6.72 -19.52 4.97
CA SER A 31 7.03 -20.90 5.26
C SER A 31 8.17 -21.47 4.39
N ILE A 32 8.45 -20.84 3.24
CA ILE A 32 9.54 -21.23 2.33
C ILE A 32 10.80 -20.46 2.72
N GLU A 33 10.71 -19.13 2.70
CA GLU A 33 11.82 -18.24 3.03
C GLU A 33 11.29 -16.96 3.67
N LYS A 34 11.93 -16.56 4.77
CA LYS A 34 11.51 -15.39 5.53
C LYS A 34 12.21 -14.15 5.00
N LEU A 35 11.43 -13.19 4.51
CA LEU A 35 11.91 -11.82 4.33
C LEU A 35 12.52 -11.31 5.64
N SER A 36 13.65 -10.62 5.55
CA SER A 36 14.24 -9.95 6.71
C SER A 36 13.21 -9.05 7.39
N PRO A 37 13.12 -9.05 8.73
CA PRO A 37 12.16 -8.22 9.45
C PRO A 37 12.34 -6.73 9.15
N ILE A 38 13.57 -6.29 8.86
CA ILE A 38 13.86 -4.90 8.50
C ILE A 38 13.18 -4.55 7.17
N PHE A 39 13.38 -5.37 6.13
CA PHE A 39 12.72 -5.15 4.83
C PHE A 39 11.19 -5.24 4.93
N THR A 40 10.68 -6.11 5.79
CA THR A 40 9.24 -6.24 6.05
C THR A 40 8.64 -4.94 6.59
N VAL A 41 9.27 -4.36 7.62
CA VAL A 41 8.83 -3.09 8.21
C VAL A 41 8.92 -1.96 7.19
N VAL A 42 10.01 -1.90 6.41
CA VAL A 42 10.18 -0.88 5.37
C VAL A 42 9.09 -0.99 4.30
N CYS A 43 8.75 -2.20 3.83
CA CYS A 43 7.66 -2.40 2.85
C CYS A 43 6.30 -1.97 3.40
N LEU A 44 6.01 -2.33 4.66
CA LEU A 44 4.79 -1.91 5.35
C LEU A 44 4.69 -0.38 5.45
N LEU A 45 5.76 0.27 5.92
CA LEU A 45 5.83 1.73 6.02
C LEU A 45 5.68 2.40 4.66
N LEU A 46 6.22 1.81 3.60
CA LEU A 46 5.99 2.30 2.24
C LEU A 46 4.52 2.21 1.84
N GLY A 47 3.84 1.09 2.10
CA GLY A 47 2.40 0.98 1.86
C GLY A 47 1.60 2.09 2.56
N VAL A 48 1.92 2.35 3.83
CA VAL A 48 1.32 3.45 4.62
C VAL A 48 1.63 4.82 4.00
N LEU A 49 2.88 5.05 3.60
CA LEU A 49 3.32 6.31 3.00
C LEU A 49 2.58 6.57 1.68
N ILE A 50 2.46 5.55 0.82
CA ILE A 50 1.72 5.62 -0.45
C ILE A 50 0.25 6.02 -0.20
N HIS A 51 -0.37 5.47 0.86
CA HIS A 51 -1.73 5.83 1.26
C HIS A 51 -1.85 7.31 1.63
N ILE A 52 -0.93 7.82 2.45
CA ILE A 52 -0.90 9.22 2.89
C ILE A 52 -0.67 10.15 1.68
N LEU A 53 0.28 9.81 0.81
CA LEU A 53 0.52 10.55 -0.43
C LEU A 53 -0.73 10.60 -1.31
N PHE A 54 -1.47 9.49 -1.41
CA PHE A 54 -2.70 9.44 -2.20
C PHE A 54 -3.79 10.35 -1.62
N GLN A 55 -3.97 10.36 -0.29
CA GLN A 55 -4.91 11.26 0.37
C GLN A 55 -4.49 12.73 0.23
N LEU A 56 -3.20 13.02 0.34
CA LEU A 56 -2.66 14.36 0.15
C LEU A 56 -2.89 14.84 -1.29
N ARG A 57 -2.65 13.97 -2.29
CA ARG A 57 -2.93 14.22 -3.71
C ARG A 57 -4.41 14.56 -3.95
N LEU A 58 -5.34 13.81 -3.33
CA LEU A 58 -6.77 14.11 -3.42
C LEU A 58 -7.10 15.49 -2.85
N LYS A 59 -6.49 15.86 -1.72
CA LYS A 59 -6.68 17.17 -1.07
C LYS A 59 -6.04 18.33 -1.83
N LEU A 60 -4.93 18.10 -2.53
CA LEU A 60 -4.25 19.13 -3.34
C LEU A 60 -4.88 19.35 -4.72
N SER A 61 -5.61 18.36 -5.24
CA SER A 61 -6.27 18.46 -6.55
C SER A 61 -7.38 19.52 -6.61
N THR A 62 -7.76 20.11 -5.47
CA THR A 62 -8.72 21.23 -5.39
C THR A 62 -8.07 22.60 -5.53
N THR A 63 -6.73 22.69 -5.66
CA THR A 63 -5.99 23.97 -5.74
C THR A 63 -5.39 24.20 -7.15
N PRO A 64 -5.74 25.29 -7.86
CA PRO A 64 -5.70 25.31 -9.33
C PRO A 64 -4.35 25.47 -10.07
N PRO A 65 -3.27 26.15 -9.61
CA PRO A 65 -2.11 26.35 -10.50
C PRO A 65 -0.96 25.34 -10.35
N TYR A 66 -0.81 24.68 -9.20
CA TYR A 66 0.37 23.83 -8.90
C TYR A 66 0.03 22.32 -8.80
N ALA A 67 -1.23 21.96 -9.01
CA ALA A 67 -1.71 20.60 -8.81
C ALA A 67 -1.23 19.58 -9.86
N GLN A 68 -0.96 20.01 -11.10
CA GLN A 68 -0.71 19.06 -12.20
C GLN A 68 0.67 18.40 -12.13
N GLY A 69 1.73 19.16 -11.82
CA GLY A 69 3.09 18.63 -11.64
C GLY A 69 3.20 17.70 -10.43
N PHE A 70 2.65 18.11 -9.29
CA PHE A 70 2.60 17.25 -8.10
C PHE A 70 1.78 15.99 -8.31
N LYS A 71 0.67 16.06 -9.06
CA LYS A 71 -0.19 14.90 -9.33
C LYS A 71 0.56 13.76 -10.04
N ILE A 72 1.49 14.10 -10.94
CA ILE A 72 2.33 13.14 -11.65
C ILE A 72 3.43 12.62 -10.72
N LEU A 73 4.12 13.51 -10.00
CA LEU A 73 5.18 13.14 -9.06
C LEU A 73 4.66 12.16 -7.98
N PHE A 74 3.53 12.47 -7.36
CA PHE A 74 2.88 11.62 -6.36
C PHE A 74 2.37 10.29 -6.93
N SER A 75 2.14 10.19 -8.25
CA SER A 75 1.72 8.94 -8.89
C SER A 75 2.89 8.04 -9.28
N ILE A 76 4.04 8.62 -9.62
CA ILE A 76 5.24 7.88 -10.03
C ILE A 76 6.09 7.47 -8.82
N PHE A 77 6.19 8.32 -7.81
CA PHE A 77 6.89 8.05 -6.55
C PHE A 77 6.61 6.66 -5.94
N PRO A 78 5.34 6.23 -5.74
CA PRO A 78 5.04 4.91 -5.19
C PRO A 78 5.59 3.75 -6.04
N ILE A 79 5.55 3.89 -7.37
CA ILE A 79 6.04 2.88 -8.30
C ILE A 79 7.56 2.82 -8.24
N PHE A 80 8.21 3.98 -8.23
CA PHE A 80 9.67 4.09 -8.17
C PHE A 80 10.21 3.56 -6.85
N ALA A 81 9.56 3.87 -5.72
CA ALA A 81 9.97 3.37 -4.41
C ALA A 81 9.84 1.84 -4.30
N LEU A 82 8.77 1.26 -4.88
CA LEU A 82 8.58 -0.18 -4.91
C LEU A 82 9.66 -0.86 -5.78
N LEU A 83 9.96 -0.31 -6.96
CA LEU A 83 11.04 -0.80 -7.82
C LEU A 83 12.42 -0.72 -7.14
N LEU A 84 12.69 0.36 -6.41
CA LEU A 84 13.93 0.54 -5.66
C LEU A 84 14.09 -0.54 -4.58
N ILE A 85 13.02 -0.88 -3.86
CA ILE A 85 13.04 -1.97 -2.87
C ILE A 85 13.29 -3.32 -3.53
N LEU A 86 12.63 -3.61 -4.65
CA LEU A 86 12.86 -4.84 -5.40
C LEU A 86 14.30 -4.94 -5.92
N PHE A 87 14.92 -3.81 -6.26
CA PHE A 87 16.31 -3.75 -6.68
C PHE A 87 17.30 -3.93 -5.53
N LEU A 88 17.01 -3.38 -4.35
CA LEU A 88 17.86 -3.49 -3.16
C LEU A 88 17.75 -4.86 -2.46
N LEU A 89 16.81 -5.70 -2.90
CA LEU A 89 16.55 -7.01 -2.33
C LEU A 89 17.71 -7.98 -2.63
N PRO A 90 18.18 -8.77 -1.65
CA PRO A 90 19.25 -9.73 -1.85
C PRO A 90 18.91 -10.75 -2.95
N PRO A 91 19.89 -11.21 -3.74
CA PRO A 91 19.65 -12.03 -4.93
C PRO A 91 19.20 -13.48 -4.64
N SER A 92 19.25 -13.92 -3.39
CA SER A 92 18.75 -15.23 -2.96
C SER A 92 17.24 -15.32 -3.19
N HIS A 93 16.77 -16.25 -4.03
CA HIS A 93 15.34 -16.54 -4.25
C HIS A 93 14.44 -15.33 -4.52
N LYS A 94 14.91 -14.39 -5.36
CA LYS A 94 14.25 -13.12 -5.71
C LYS A 94 12.73 -13.19 -5.89
N LEU A 95 12.18 -14.26 -6.48
CA LEU A 95 10.74 -14.36 -6.75
C LEU A 95 9.89 -14.40 -5.46
N TRP A 96 10.25 -15.25 -4.49
CA TRP A 96 9.46 -15.40 -3.25
C TRP A 96 9.53 -14.15 -2.38
N ILE A 97 10.73 -13.58 -2.26
CA ILE A 97 10.98 -12.38 -1.48
C ILE A 97 10.31 -11.15 -2.13
N SER A 98 10.27 -11.08 -3.47
CA SER A 98 9.55 -10.01 -4.20
C SER A 98 8.04 -10.09 -3.99
N ILE A 99 7.45 -11.29 -4.03
CA ILE A 99 6.01 -11.48 -3.78
C ILE A 99 5.68 -11.05 -2.35
N GLN A 100 6.51 -11.39 -1.37
CA GLN A 100 6.33 -10.93 0.01
C GLN A 100 6.44 -9.41 0.13
N ALA A 101 7.44 -8.78 -0.49
CA ALA A 101 7.63 -7.32 -0.46
C ALA A 101 6.40 -6.59 -1.04
N VAL A 102 5.90 -7.06 -2.19
CA VAL A 102 4.67 -6.53 -2.80
C VAL A 102 3.46 -6.77 -1.88
N GLY A 103 3.36 -7.96 -1.29
CA GLY A 103 2.31 -8.31 -0.34
C GLY A 103 2.28 -7.39 0.87
N PHE A 104 3.42 -7.18 1.54
CA PHE A 104 3.53 -6.30 2.72
C PHE A 104 3.21 -4.84 2.39
N THR A 105 3.65 -4.37 1.22
CA THR A 105 3.31 -3.01 0.73
C THR A 105 1.80 -2.87 0.52
N ALA A 106 1.15 -3.87 -0.10
CA ALA A 106 -0.29 -3.91 -0.26
C ALA A 106 -1.03 -3.98 1.08
N LEU A 107 -0.50 -4.76 2.04
CA LEU A 107 -1.07 -4.91 3.38
C LEU A 107 -1.03 -3.60 4.17
N GLY A 108 0.07 -2.83 4.06
CA GLY A 108 0.17 -1.48 4.63
C GLY A 108 -0.89 -0.54 4.06
N LEU A 109 -1.14 -0.58 2.75
CA LEU A 109 -2.22 0.18 2.11
C LEU A 109 -3.60 -0.25 2.63
N PHE A 110 -3.84 -1.56 2.74
CA PHE A 110 -5.13 -2.09 3.17
C PHE A 110 -5.46 -1.76 4.63
N ILE A 111 -4.48 -1.89 5.54
CA ILE A 111 -4.66 -1.55 6.95
C ILE A 111 -5.11 -0.10 7.10
N VAL A 112 -4.39 0.84 6.49
CA VAL A 112 -4.70 2.27 6.64
C VAL A 112 -6.03 2.62 5.94
N SER A 113 -6.32 2.00 4.80
CA SER A 113 -7.59 2.19 4.09
C SER A 113 -8.80 1.68 4.90
N ILE A 114 -8.68 0.52 5.55
CA ILE A 114 -9.72 -0.03 6.42
C ILE A 114 -9.87 0.82 7.69
N TYR A 115 -8.76 1.30 8.26
CA TYR A 115 -8.75 2.11 9.48
C TYR A 115 -9.37 3.50 9.27
N GLN A 116 -9.04 4.19 8.19
CA GLN A 116 -9.67 5.48 7.87
C GLN A 116 -11.17 5.36 7.64
N ASN A 117 -11.64 4.25 7.03
CA ASN A 117 -13.08 3.98 6.90
C ASN A 117 -13.74 3.58 8.25
N ARG A 118 -12.97 3.18 9.26
CA ARG A 118 -13.45 2.99 10.65
C ARG A 118 -13.57 4.31 11.40
N ALA A 119 -12.66 5.26 11.20
CA ALA A 119 -12.57 6.50 11.97
C ALA A 119 -13.84 7.37 11.91
N LYS A 120 -14.64 7.27 10.84
CA LYS A 120 -15.93 7.98 10.72
C LYS A 120 -17.02 7.55 11.72
N ARG A 121 -16.78 6.57 12.60
CA ARG A 121 -17.74 6.16 13.65
C ARG A 121 -17.61 6.94 14.96
N PHE A 122 -16.61 7.80 15.14
CA PHE A 122 -16.36 8.51 16.40
C PHE A 122 -16.58 10.03 16.32
N GLU A 123 -17.31 10.52 15.32
CA GLU A 123 -18.03 11.80 15.48
C GLU A 123 -19.35 11.47 16.17
N SER A 124 -19.26 11.27 17.48
CA SER A 124 -20.39 11.30 18.40
C SER A 124 -20.41 12.66 19.09
N ASP A 125 -21.59 13.28 18.98
CA ASP A 125 -22.15 14.43 19.71
C ASP A 125 -21.87 15.83 19.16
#